data_AF-A0A4Y8R1I9-F1
#
_entry.id   AF-A0A4Y8R1I9-F1
#
_cell.length_a   1.000
_cell.length_b   1.000
_cell.length_c   1.000
_cell.angle_alpha   90.00
_cell.angle_beta   90.00
_cell.angle_gamma   90.00
#
_symmetry.space_group_name_H-M   'P 1'
#
loop_
_entity.id
_entity.type
_entity.pdbx_description
1 polymer ?
#
loop_
_entity_poly.entity_id
_entity_poly.type
_entity_poly.pdbx_seq_one_letter_code
_entity_poly.pdbx_strand_id
1 'polypeptide(L)'
;MPDLTNPNELAGELDVSASIVRRWLRETVDRGGESGPWLIDDDLADRVRAHFAATAAARAERPAVCAVDGCDRTAVGRGLCRMHYTRWDRHGSTDKLDGADRQRAKTHCPRGHEYTPENMIVYPSDGRRRCRACRLGATPATSPR
;
A
#
# COMPACT_ATOMS: atom_id res chain seq x y z
N MET A 1 -22.76 -14.40 -38.21
CA MET A 1 -22.57 -13.13 -37.47
C MET A 1 -21.58 -13.46 -36.39
N PRO A 2 -20.33 -12.95 -36.43
CA PRO A 2 -19.40 -13.19 -35.32
C PRO A 2 -20.02 -12.63 -34.04
N ASP A 3 -19.93 -13.38 -32.94
CA ASP A 3 -20.37 -12.87 -31.65
C ASP A 3 -19.36 -11.80 -31.22
N LEU A 4 -19.84 -10.61 -30.90
CA LEU A 4 -18.97 -9.50 -30.49
C LEU A 4 -19.13 -9.35 -28.98
N THR A 5 -18.08 -9.70 -28.25
CA THR A 5 -18.03 -9.59 -26.80
C THR A 5 -17.37 -8.28 -26.39
N ASN A 6 -17.67 -7.81 -25.18
CA ASN A 6 -16.99 -6.67 -24.58
C ASN A 6 -16.06 -7.08 -23.40
N PRO A 7 -15.09 -6.24 -23.00
CA PRO A 7 -14.16 -6.58 -21.92
C PRO A 7 -14.79 -6.87 -20.56
N ASN A 8 -16.00 -6.38 -20.27
CA ASN A 8 -16.68 -6.68 -18.99
C ASN A 8 -17.31 -8.07 -19.01
N GLU A 9 -17.93 -8.47 -20.11
CA GLU A 9 -18.51 -9.81 -20.27
C GLU A 9 -17.41 -10.87 -20.15
N LEU A 10 -16.32 -10.67 -20.89
CA LEU A 10 -15.16 -11.56 -20.84
C LEU A 10 -14.49 -11.59 -19.47
N ALA A 11 -14.46 -10.45 -18.77
CA ALA A 11 -13.95 -10.39 -17.41
C ALA A 11 -14.84 -11.14 -16.40
N GLY A 12 -16.16 -11.08 -16.57
CA GLY A 12 -17.12 -11.83 -15.77
C GLY A 12 -17.03 -13.33 -16.01
N GLU A 13 -16.89 -13.75 -17.27
CA GLU A 13 -16.64 -15.16 -17.64
C GLU A 13 -15.38 -15.72 -16.97
N LEU A 14 -14.30 -14.91 -16.96
CA LEU A 14 -12.98 -15.34 -16.48
C LEU A 14 -12.76 -15.13 -14.97
N ASP A 15 -13.74 -14.59 -14.23
CA ASP A 15 -13.61 -14.17 -12.82
C ASP A 15 -12.39 -13.27 -12.57
N VAL A 16 -12.20 -12.27 -13.43
CA VAL A 16 -11.11 -11.29 -13.33
C VAL A 16 -11.64 -9.87 -13.39
N SER A 17 -10.83 -8.90 -12.92
CA SER A 17 -11.19 -7.49 -13.09
C SER A 17 -11.12 -7.08 -14.56
N ALA A 18 -12.18 -6.44 -15.05
CA ALA A 18 -12.25 -5.90 -16.40
C ALA A 18 -11.17 -4.82 -16.69
N SER A 19 -10.55 -4.24 -15.64
CA SER A 19 -9.39 -3.35 -15.80
C SER A 19 -8.14 -4.09 -16.26
N ILE A 20 -7.97 -5.35 -15.85
CA ILE A 20 -6.82 -6.17 -16.24
C ILE A 20 -6.99 -6.65 -17.68
N VAL A 21 -8.20 -7.05 -18.07
CA VAL A 21 -8.53 -7.38 -19.47
C VAL A 21 -8.26 -6.19 -20.39
N ARG A 22 -8.76 -5.00 -20.03
CA ARG A 22 -8.50 -3.76 -20.81
C ARG A 22 -7.02 -3.37 -20.86
N ARG A 23 -6.26 -3.60 -19.79
CA ARG A 23 -4.82 -3.36 -19.80
C ARG A 23 -4.13 -4.30 -20.78
N TRP A 24 -4.40 -5.59 -20.69
CA TRP A 24 -3.83 -6.59 -21.60
C TRP A 24 -4.14 -6.27 -23.06
N LEU A 25 -5.40 -5.91 -23.37
CA LEU A 25 -5.81 -5.52 -24.72
C LEU A 25 -5.01 -4.32 -25.25
N ARG A 26 -4.81 -3.27 -24.44
CA ARG A 26 -3.99 -2.10 -24.84
C ARG A 26 -2.52 -2.42 -25.05
N GLU A 27 -1.99 -3.42 -24.35
CA GLU A 27 -0.59 -3.82 -24.44
C GLU A 27 -0.32 -4.79 -25.61
N THR A 28 -1.34 -5.52 -26.06
CA THR A 28 -1.18 -6.64 -27.02
C THR A 28 -1.91 -6.44 -28.35
N VAL A 29 -2.81 -5.48 -28.43
CA VAL A 29 -3.59 -5.17 -29.63
C VAL A 29 -3.44 -3.69 -29.95
N ASP A 30 -2.98 -3.40 -31.17
CA ASP A 30 -3.02 -2.03 -31.68
C ASP A 30 -4.46 -1.67 -32.05
N ARG A 31 -4.94 -0.57 -31.46
CA ARG A 31 -6.30 -0.06 -31.66
C ARG A 31 -6.35 1.08 -32.68
N GLY A 32 -5.22 1.40 -33.33
CA GLY A 32 -5.16 2.38 -34.41
C GLY A 32 -5.64 3.79 -34.04
N GLY A 33 -5.70 4.13 -32.76
CA GLY A 33 -6.20 5.42 -32.27
C GLY A 33 -7.73 5.57 -32.24
N GLU A 34 -8.50 4.51 -32.50
CA GLU A 34 -9.96 4.58 -32.50
C GLU A 34 -10.53 4.80 -31.10
N SER A 35 -11.23 5.90 -30.91
CA SER A 35 -11.96 6.20 -29.67
C SER A 35 -13.34 5.57 -29.72
N GLY A 36 -13.58 4.52 -28.93
CA GLY A 36 -14.87 3.82 -28.92
C GLY A 36 -14.91 2.68 -27.90
N PRO A 37 -16.03 1.94 -27.81
CA PRO A 37 -16.08 0.70 -27.04
C PRO A 37 -15.09 -0.33 -27.60
N TRP A 38 -14.62 -1.23 -26.75
CA TRP A 38 -13.89 -2.42 -27.20
C TRP A 38 -14.91 -3.44 -27.71
N LEU A 39 -14.78 -3.80 -28.98
CA LEU A 39 -15.49 -4.91 -29.59
C LEU A 39 -14.45 -6.00 -29.84
N ILE A 40 -14.66 -7.16 -29.25
CA ILE A 40 -13.75 -8.29 -29.27
C ILE A 40 -14.43 -9.38 -30.10
N ASP A 41 -13.82 -9.73 -31.23
CA ASP A 41 -14.23 -10.88 -32.02
C ASP A 41 -13.82 -12.20 -31.35
N ASP A 42 -14.32 -13.33 -31.87
CA ASP A 42 -14.10 -14.65 -31.29
C ASP A 42 -12.61 -15.03 -31.19
N ASP A 43 -11.77 -14.67 -32.19
CA ASP A 43 -10.33 -14.98 -32.17
C ASP A 43 -9.61 -14.21 -31.06
N LEU A 44 -9.91 -12.91 -30.95
CA LEU A 44 -9.34 -12.10 -29.88
C LEU A 44 -9.86 -12.53 -28.51
N ALA A 45 -11.13 -12.92 -28.40
CA ALA A 45 -11.71 -13.46 -27.17
C ALA A 45 -10.96 -14.74 -26.74
N ASP A 46 -10.68 -15.65 -27.65
CA ASP A 46 -9.94 -16.89 -27.37
C ASP A 46 -8.50 -16.62 -26.94
N ARG A 47 -7.83 -15.64 -27.55
CA ARG A 47 -6.49 -15.21 -27.11
C ARG A 47 -6.51 -14.65 -25.69
N VAL A 48 -7.52 -13.84 -25.35
CA VAL A 48 -7.71 -13.34 -23.98
C VAL A 48 -7.94 -14.50 -23.03
N ARG A 49 -8.89 -15.41 -23.33
CA ARG A 49 -9.18 -16.59 -22.50
C ARG A 49 -7.92 -17.41 -22.24
N ALA A 50 -7.17 -17.73 -23.30
CA ALA A 50 -5.93 -18.50 -23.19
C ALA A 50 -4.89 -17.81 -22.29
N HIS A 51 -4.72 -16.49 -22.42
CA HIS A 51 -3.81 -15.72 -21.57
C HIS A 51 -4.20 -15.80 -20.08
N PHE A 52 -5.49 -15.59 -19.78
CA PHE A 52 -5.97 -15.58 -18.40
C PHE A 52 -6.01 -16.99 -17.80
N ALA A 53 -6.35 -18.02 -18.58
CA ALA A 53 -6.26 -19.42 -18.18
C ALA A 53 -4.82 -19.83 -17.83
N ALA A 54 -3.84 -19.46 -18.66
CA ALA A 54 -2.42 -19.76 -18.41
C ALA A 54 -1.89 -19.14 -17.11
N THR A 55 -2.51 -18.06 -16.64
CA THR A 55 -2.12 -17.37 -15.40
C THR A 55 -3.05 -17.68 -14.21
N ALA A 56 -4.08 -18.51 -14.39
CA ALA A 56 -5.08 -18.80 -13.37
C ALA A 56 -4.49 -19.62 -12.20
N ALA A 57 -3.69 -20.65 -12.50
CA ALA A 57 -3.04 -21.49 -11.48
C ALA A 57 -2.19 -20.64 -10.51
N ALA A 58 -1.29 -19.81 -11.07
CA ALA A 58 -0.45 -18.92 -10.27
C ALA A 58 -1.25 -17.87 -9.46
N ARG A 59 -2.47 -17.52 -9.88
CA ARG A 59 -3.35 -16.63 -9.10
C ARG A 59 -4.06 -17.36 -7.97
N ALA A 60 -4.48 -18.60 -8.19
CA ALA A 60 -5.12 -19.44 -7.17
C ALA A 60 -4.18 -19.76 -6.00
N GLU A 61 -2.88 -19.84 -6.25
CA GLU A 61 -1.85 -20.02 -5.22
C GLU A 61 -1.56 -18.75 -4.41
N ARG A 62 -2.03 -17.57 -4.83
CA ARG A 62 -1.77 -16.32 -4.11
C ARG A 62 -2.58 -16.31 -2.81
N PRO A 63 -1.96 -15.95 -1.67
CA PRO A 63 -2.70 -15.85 -0.41
C PRO A 63 -3.84 -14.84 -0.57
N ALA A 64 -5.06 -15.25 -0.23
CA ALA A 64 -6.22 -14.36 -0.19
C ALA A 64 -6.25 -13.52 1.10
N VAL A 65 -5.64 -14.02 2.17
CA VAL A 65 -5.53 -13.37 3.48
C VAL A 65 -4.11 -12.86 3.73
N CYS A 66 -4.00 -11.85 4.57
CA CYS A 66 -2.71 -11.29 4.95
C CYS A 66 -1.87 -12.32 5.72
N ALA A 67 -0.60 -12.45 5.34
CA ALA A 67 0.39 -13.32 5.98
C ALA A 67 0.89 -12.79 7.34
N VAL A 68 0.30 -11.71 7.88
CA VAL A 68 0.70 -11.15 9.17
C VAL A 68 -0.22 -11.74 10.23
N ASP A 69 0.37 -12.35 11.25
CA ASP A 69 -0.37 -13.00 12.33
C ASP A 69 -1.39 -12.06 12.98
N GLY A 70 -2.61 -12.56 13.16
CA GLY A 70 -3.73 -11.78 13.70
C GLY A 70 -4.30 -10.72 12.74
N CYS A 71 -4.05 -10.82 11.43
CA CYS A 71 -4.64 -9.94 10.43
C CYS A 71 -5.46 -10.68 9.37
N ASP A 72 -6.79 -10.59 9.49
CA ASP A 72 -7.73 -11.26 8.56
C ASP A 72 -8.10 -10.42 7.33
N ARG A 73 -7.33 -9.36 7.04
CA ARG A 73 -7.61 -8.48 5.89
C ARG A 73 -7.17 -9.15 4.58
N THR A 74 -7.91 -8.87 3.51
CA THR A 74 -7.60 -9.38 2.16
C THR A 74 -6.21 -8.94 1.70
N ALA A 75 -5.41 -9.90 1.23
CA ALA A 75 -4.11 -9.65 0.64
C ALA A 75 -4.25 -9.08 -0.78
N VAL A 76 -3.49 -8.04 -1.07
CA VAL A 76 -3.51 -7.34 -2.38
C VAL A 76 -2.26 -7.63 -3.20
N GLY A 77 -1.17 -8.02 -2.54
CA GLY A 77 0.09 -8.35 -3.19
C GLY A 77 1.09 -8.93 -2.20
N ARG A 78 1.91 -9.89 -2.66
CA ARG A 78 2.97 -10.52 -1.86
C ARG A 78 2.48 -11.18 -0.56
N GLY A 79 1.21 -11.63 -0.56
CA GLY A 79 0.55 -12.17 0.62
C GLY A 79 0.21 -11.13 1.69
N LEU A 80 0.31 -9.82 1.42
CA LEU A 80 0.07 -8.76 2.39
C LEU A 80 -1.18 -7.95 2.05
N CYS A 81 -1.94 -7.55 3.06
CA CYS A 81 -3.01 -6.56 2.88
C CYS A 81 -2.43 -5.20 2.51
N ARG A 82 -3.25 -4.31 1.94
CA ARG A 82 -2.80 -3.00 1.44
C ARG A 82 -1.97 -2.23 2.48
N MET A 83 -2.38 -2.25 3.74
CA MET A 83 -1.67 -1.57 4.81
C MET A 83 -0.30 -2.19 5.09
N HIS A 84 -0.19 -3.53 5.18
CA HIS A 84 1.07 -4.21 5.50
C HIS A 84 2.03 -4.15 4.31
N TYR A 85 1.50 -4.25 3.10
CA TYR A 85 2.25 -4.03 1.87
C TYR A 85 2.87 -2.63 1.83
N THR A 86 2.10 -1.56 2.10
CA THR A 86 2.62 -0.19 2.13
C THR A 86 3.69 0.04 3.20
N ARG A 87 3.59 -0.63 4.36
CA ARG A 87 4.64 -0.54 5.39
C ARG A 87 5.91 -1.25 4.96
N TRP A 88 5.77 -2.48 4.46
CA TRP A 88 6.89 -3.28 3.97
C TRP A 88 7.63 -2.56 2.85
N ASP A 89 6.91 -1.98 1.89
CA ASP A 89 7.49 -1.22 0.77
C ASP A 89 8.32 -0.02 1.24
N ARG A 90 7.90 0.65 2.31
CA ARG A 90 8.57 1.86 2.84
C ARG A 90 9.68 1.57 3.86
N HIS A 91 9.55 0.48 4.62
CA HIS A 91 10.35 0.26 5.83
C HIS A 91 10.94 -1.15 5.93
N GLY A 92 10.69 -2.03 4.96
CA GLY A 92 11.15 -3.42 4.96
C GLY A 92 10.46 -4.34 5.98
N SER A 93 9.60 -3.81 6.85
CA SER A 93 8.84 -4.58 7.85
C SER A 93 7.34 -4.27 7.81
N THR A 94 6.53 -5.24 8.23
CA THR A 94 5.08 -5.10 8.42
C THR A 94 4.71 -4.62 9.83
N ASP A 95 5.66 -4.69 10.77
CA ASP A 95 5.46 -4.31 12.15
C ASP A 95 4.99 -2.86 12.29
N LYS A 96 4.19 -2.60 13.32
CA LYS A 96 3.98 -1.23 13.77
C LYS A 96 5.27 -0.80 14.45
N LEU A 97 6.01 0.12 13.83
CA LEU A 97 6.97 0.95 14.56
C LEU A 97 6.18 1.60 15.69
N ASP A 98 6.47 1.28 16.95
CA ASP A 98 5.78 1.91 18.04
C ASP A 98 6.13 3.42 18.03
N GLY A 99 5.11 4.27 18.10
CA GLY A 99 5.36 5.71 18.18
C GLY A 99 6.13 6.06 19.45
N ALA A 100 6.03 5.19 20.46
CA ALA A 100 6.56 5.37 21.79
C ALA A 100 8.08 5.17 21.85
N ASP A 101 8.69 4.16 21.23
CA ASP A 101 10.16 4.06 21.20
C ASP A 101 10.76 5.26 20.49
N ARG A 102 10.18 5.68 19.36
CA ARG A 102 10.62 6.89 18.68
C ARG A 102 10.50 8.12 19.59
N GLN A 103 9.45 8.23 20.40
CA GLN A 103 9.35 9.33 21.37
C GLN A 103 10.34 9.19 22.52
N ARG A 104 10.63 7.98 23.02
CA ARG A 104 11.58 7.70 24.11
C ARG A 104 13.03 7.93 23.70
N ALA A 105 13.40 7.52 22.48
CA ALA A 105 14.74 7.65 21.91
C ALA A 105 15.15 9.11 21.65
N LYS A 106 14.21 10.06 21.65
CA LYS A 106 14.54 11.48 21.53
C LYS A 106 15.36 11.93 22.75
N THR A 107 16.59 12.34 22.49
CA THR A 107 17.48 12.99 23.45
C THR A 107 17.23 14.50 23.55
N HIS A 108 16.58 15.08 22.53
CA HIS A 108 16.29 16.51 22.45
C HIS A 108 14.81 16.77 22.09
N CYS A 109 14.29 17.90 22.56
CA CYS A 109 12.95 18.36 22.25
C CYS A 109 12.89 18.94 20.81
N PRO A 110 11.69 19.18 20.24
CA PRO A 110 11.56 19.77 18.89
C PRO A 110 12.22 21.15 18.71
N ARG A 111 12.48 21.87 19.81
CA ARG A 111 13.22 23.15 19.82
C ARG A 111 14.70 23.00 20.15
N GLY A 112 15.23 21.78 20.21
CA GLY A 112 16.65 21.50 20.41
C GLY A 112 17.11 21.51 21.87
N HIS A 113 16.22 21.67 22.85
CA HIS A 113 16.62 21.55 24.27
C HIS A 113 16.83 20.09 24.64
N GLU A 114 17.93 19.79 25.31
CA GLU A 114 18.24 18.45 25.80
C GLU A 114 17.23 17.99 26.87
N TYR A 115 16.81 16.73 26.78
CA TYR A 115 15.93 16.10 27.75
C TYR A 115 16.72 15.53 28.94
N THR A 116 17.36 16.40 29.71
CA THR A 116 17.94 16.04 31.01
C THR A 116 16.84 15.85 32.06
N PRO A 117 17.08 15.18 33.20
CA PRO A 117 16.09 15.04 34.28
C PRO A 117 15.50 16.39 34.76
N GLU A 118 16.29 17.46 34.70
CA GLU A 118 15.90 18.81 35.12
C GLU A 118 15.04 19.51 34.07
N ASN A 119 15.27 19.22 32.78
CA ASN A 119 14.54 19.81 31.66
C ASN A 119 13.40 18.92 31.15
N MET A 120 13.33 17.66 31.56
CA MET A 120 12.28 16.70 31.21
C MET A 120 11.17 16.69 32.26
N ILE A 121 9.98 17.17 31.89
CA ILE A 121 8.78 17.05 32.70
C ILE A 121 7.94 15.90 32.15
N VAL A 122 7.66 14.89 32.97
CA VAL A 122 6.72 13.80 32.64
C VAL A 122 5.41 14.06 33.35
N TYR A 123 4.31 14.21 32.60
CA TYR A 123 3.00 14.44 33.20
C TYR A 123 2.35 13.12 33.63
N PRO A 124 1.83 13.01 34.86
CA PRO A 124 1.19 11.78 35.34
C PRO A 124 -0.15 11.48 34.64
N SER A 125 -0.76 12.45 33.96
CA SER A 125 -2.04 12.29 33.28
C SER A 125 -1.95 11.47 31.98
N ASP A 126 -0.88 11.63 31.21
CA ASP A 126 -0.74 11.03 29.87
C ASP A 126 0.64 10.43 29.60
N GLY A 127 1.55 10.49 30.59
CA GLY A 127 2.92 10.00 30.50
C GLY A 127 3.79 10.75 29.48
N ARG A 128 3.31 11.86 28.91
CA ARG A 128 4.04 12.57 27.86
C ARG A 128 5.13 13.45 28.46
N ARG A 129 6.30 13.45 27.80
CA ARG A 129 7.46 14.27 28.17
C ARG A 129 7.34 15.66 27.53
N ARG A 130 7.44 16.73 28.31
CA ARG A 130 7.62 18.11 27.82
C ARG A 130 8.96 18.68 28.28
N CYS A 131 9.48 19.63 27.51
CA CYS A 131 10.66 20.37 27.90
C CYS A 131 10.27 21.53 28.85
N ARG A 132 10.89 21.60 30.03
CA ARG A 132 10.73 22.68 31.02
C ARG A 132 11.16 24.03 30.44
N ALA A 133 12.30 24.10 29.77
CA ALA A 133 12.79 25.32 29.11
C ALA A 133 11.78 25.85 28.08
N CYS A 134 11.19 24.96 27.25
CA CYS A 134 10.11 25.32 26.34
C CYS A 134 8.86 25.88 27.03
N ARG A 135 8.52 25.40 28.23
CA ARG A 135 7.36 25.87 29.00
C ARG A 135 7.62 27.25 29.62
N LEU A 136 8.86 27.54 30.00
CA LEU A 136 9.30 28.83 30.55
C LEU A 136 9.55 29.89 29.47
N GLY A 137 9.35 29.57 28.19
CA GLY A 137 9.56 30.52 27.09
C GLY A 137 11.03 30.70 26.71
N ALA A 138 11.93 29.78 27.09
CA ALA A 138 13.33 29.85 26.70
C ALA A 138 13.50 29.73 25.18
N THR A 139 14.37 30.57 24.62
CA THR A 139 14.80 30.49 23.22
C THR A 139 15.54 29.15 22.98
N PRO A 140 15.52 28.61 21.75
CA PRO A 140 16.25 27.38 21.42
C PRO A 140 17.75 27.56 21.68
N ALA A 141 18.41 26.51 22.17
CA ALA A 141 19.87 26.50 22.24
C ALA A 141 20.39 26.58 20.81
N THR A 142 21.15 27.64 20.50
CA THR A 142 21.79 27.84 19.20
C THR A 142 22.56 26.57 18.83
N SER A 143 22.19 25.93 17.71
CA SER A 143 22.96 24.77 17.23
C SER A 143 24.40 25.19 16.96
N PRO A 144 25.42 24.42 17.40
CA PRO A 144 26.77 24.66 16.96
C PRO A 144 26.84 24.40 15.44
N ARG A 145 27.51 25.32 14.73
CA ARG A 145 27.83 25.20 13.30
C ARG A 145 28.86 24.11 13.05
#